data_AF-A0A645D9P2-F1
#
_entry.id   AF-A0A645D9P2-F1
#
_cell.length_a   1.000
_cell.length_b   1.000
_cell.length_c   1.000
_cell.angle_alpha   90.00
_cell.angle_beta   90.00
_cell.angle_gamma   90.00
#
_symmetry.space_group_name_H-M   'P 1'
#
loop_
_entity.id
_entity.type
_entity.pdbx_description
1 polymer ?
#
loop_
_entity_poly.entity_id
_entity_poly.type
_entity_poly.pdbx_seq_one_letter_code
_entity_poly.pdbx_strand_id
1 'polypeptide(L)'
;MTASLYLGFCGEKHPSHETVEALFGRTFDFGSPLMSLSHSGGYVAVLTAPFPCGVDLEVHRPLRREVAKKFPDGETGDFFTLWTRKEAAAKLLMRQGRQMGMSDVLAVPAGDGGEIFFITVVREKYTISAAGFAPFELVFML
;
A
#
# COMPACT_ATOMS: atom_id res chain seq x y z
N MET A 1 -12.15 8.20 -10.70
CA MET A 1 -12.53 6.82 -10.31
C MET A 1 -12.36 6.69 -8.81
N THR A 2 -13.10 5.80 -8.16
CA THR A 2 -13.08 5.69 -6.69
C THR A 2 -12.56 4.32 -6.26
N ALA A 3 -11.63 4.31 -5.31
CA ALA A 3 -11.16 3.11 -4.64
C ALA A 3 -11.65 3.11 -3.19
N SER A 4 -12.13 1.96 -2.74
CA SER A 4 -12.60 1.75 -1.37
C SER A 4 -11.50 1.10 -0.55
N LEU A 5 -11.13 1.74 0.56
CA LEU A 5 -10.12 1.27 1.49
C LEU A 5 -10.79 0.85 2.81
N TYR A 6 -10.70 -0.45 3.09
CA TYR A 6 -11.09 -1.05 4.36
C TYR A 6 -9.85 -1.09 5.25
N LEU A 7 -9.94 -0.54 6.45
CA LEU A 7 -8.83 -0.51 7.40
C LEU A 7 -9.35 -0.92 8.78
N GLY A 8 -8.73 -1.93 9.36
CA GLY A 8 -9.15 -2.44 10.67
C GLY A 8 -7.98 -3.04 11.45
N PHE A 9 -8.22 -3.33 12.72
CA PHE A 9 -7.26 -3.99 13.59
C PHE A 9 -7.81 -5.35 14.01
N CYS A 10 -7.11 -6.43 13.66
CA CYS A 10 -7.45 -7.79 14.08
C CYS A 10 -6.51 -8.34 15.15
N GLY A 11 -5.41 -7.66 15.45
CA GLY A 11 -4.40 -8.10 16.42
C GLY A 11 -3.52 -9.27 15.96
N GLU A 12 -3.84 -9.90 14.83
CA GLU A 12 -3.05 -10.97 14.23
C GLU A 12 -1.91 -10.41 13.39
N LYS A 13 -0.70 -10.95 13.56
CA LYS A 13 0.46 -10.54 12.77
C LYS A 13 0.37 -10.98 11.31
N HIS A 14 -0.24 -12.14 11.06
CA HIS A 14 -0.41 -12.77 9.75
C HIS A 14 -1.86 -13.28 9.64
N PRO A 15 -2.82 -12.37 9.43
CA PRO A 15 -4.24 -12.74 9.40
C PRO A 15 -4.53 -13.66 8.21
N SER A 16 -5.36 -14.68 8.43
CA SER A 16 -5.89 -15.51 7.34
C SER A 16 -6.92 -14.72 6.51
N HIS A 17 -7.25 -15.21 5.32
CA HIS A 17 -8.32 -14.61 4.52
C HIS A 17 -9.66 -14.60 5.28
N GLU A 18 -9.98 -15.67 6.00
CA GLU A 18 -11.19 -15.74 6.84
C GLU A 18 -11.18 -14.69 7.95
N THR A 19 -10.04 -14.46 8.61
CA THR A 19 -9.91 -13.38 9.60
C THR A 19 -10.15 -12.01 8.99
N VAL A 20 -9.64 -11.75 7.78
CA VAL A 20 -9.84 -10.47 7.06
C VAL A 20 -11.30 -10.28 6.68
N GLU A 21 -11.96 -11.31 6.17
CA GLU A 21 -13.38 -11.25 5.80
C GLU A 21 -14.29 -11.07 7.01
N ALA A 22 -13.99 -11.77 8.11
CA ALA A 22 -14.69 -11.61 9.39
C ALA A 22 -14.51 -10.20 9.97
N LEU A 23 -13.31 -9.63 9.88
CA LEU A 23 -13.01 -8.27 10.34
C LEU A 23 -13.88 -7.21 9.64
N PHE A 24 -14.12 -7.37 8.34
CA PHE A 24 -14.85 -6.40 7.52
C PHE A 24 -16.30 -6.81 7.19
N GLY A 25 -16.75 -7.96 7.70
CA GLY A 25 -18.10 -8.48 7.47
C GLY A 25 -18.43 -8.70 5.99
N ARG A 26 -17.43 -8.97 5.15
CA ARG A 26 -17.60 -9.13 3.70
C ARG A 26 -16.56 -10.04 3.09
N THR A 27 -16.89 -10.59 1.93
CA THR A 27 -15.93 -11.36 1.13
C THR A 27 -15.09 -10.48 0.22
N PHE A 28 -13.89 -10.96 -0.11
CA PHE A 28 -12.98 -10.31 -1.05
C PHE A 28 -12.47 -11.29 -2.12
N ASP A 29 -12.24 -10.77 -3.32
CA ASP A 29 -11.68 -11.53 -4.42
C ASP A 29 -10.14 -11.58 -4.31
N PHE A 30 -9.63 -12.43 -3.42
CA PHE A 30 -8.20 -12.57 -3.19
C PHE A 30 -7.47 -13.04 -4.45
N GLY A 31 -6.50 -12.26 -4.91
CA GLY A 31 -5.71 -12.55 -6.12
C GLY A 31 -6.15 -11.75 -7.35
N SER A 32 -7.32 -11.12 -7.29
CA SER A 32 -7.80 -10.18 -8.30
C SER A 32 -6.82 -9.02 -8.51
N PRO A 33 -6.64 -8.50 -9.74
CA PRO A 33 -5.91 -7.24 -9.94
C PRO A 33 -6.66 -6.03 -9.37
N LEU A 34 -7.98 -6.16 -9.16
CA LEU A 34 -8.89 -5.12 -8.66
C LEU A 34 -8.93 -5.05 -7.12
N MET A 35 -8.11 -5.85 -6.45
CA MET A 35 -8.02 -5.98 -5.01
C MET A 35 -6.55 -6.06 -4.58
N SER A 36 -6.20 -5.32 -3.53
CA SER A 36 -4.90 -5.43 -2.88
C SER A 36 -5.05 -5.49 -1.37
N LEU A 37 -4.23 -6.34 -0.73
CA LEU A 37 -4.19 -6.55 0.71
C LEU A 37 -2.82 -6.13 1.26
N SER A 38 -2.79 -5.49 2.42
CA SER A 38 -1.58 -5.36 3.24
C SER A 38 -1.90 -5.49 4.73
N HIS A 39 -0.91 -5.86 5.52
CA HIS A 39 -1.03 -5.94 6.98
C HIS A 39 0.29 -5.57 7.65
N SER A 40 0.21 -4.92 8.82
CA SER A 40 1.37 -4.61 9.65
C SER A 40 0.97 -4.40 11.10
N GLY A 41 1.73 -4.97 12.04
CA GLY A 41 1.54 -4.79 13.49
C GLY A 41 0.12 -5.04 14.03
N GLY A 42 -0.66 -5.92 13.40
CA GLY A 42 -2.05 -6.24 13.77
C GLY A 42 -3.12 -5.45 13.01
N TYR A 43 -2.73 -4.45 12.23
CA TYR A 43 -3.62 -3.75 11.29
C TYR A 43 -3.69 -4.46 9.95
N VAL A 44 -4.84 -4.35 9.30
CA VAL A 44 -5.14 -4.87 7.96
C VAL A 44 -5.73 -3.77 7.11
N ALA A 45 -5.26 -3.67 5.88
CA ALA A 45 -5.80 -2.81 4.85
C ALA A 45 -6.19 -3.63 3.61
N VAL A 46 -7.43 -3.48 3.16
CA VAL A 46 -7.89 -4.01 1.87
C VAL A 46 -8.33 -2.86 0.99
N LEU A 47 -7.71 -2.74 -0.17
CA LEU A 47 -8.10 -1.80 -1.21
C LEU A 47 -8.86 -2.55 -2.31
N THR A 48 -10.03 -2.05 -2.68
CA THR A 48 -10.79 -2.54 -3.84
C THR A 48 -11.11 -1.39 -4.77
N ALA A 49 -10.97 -1.60 -6.07
CA ALA A 49 -11.19 -0.55 -7.06
C ALA A 49 -11.74 -1.13 -8.38
N PRO A 50 -12.39 -0.33 -9.24
CA PRO A 50 -12.79 -0.75 -10.59
C PRO A 50 -11.61 -0.75 -11.58
N PHE A 51 -10.37 -0.67 -11.08
CA PHE A 51 -9.13 -0.63 -11.86
C PHE A 51 -8.01 -1.36 -11.09
N PRO A 52 -6.92 -1.79 -11.76
CA PRO A 52 -5.78 -2.40 -11.07
C PRO A 52 -5.22 -1.50 -9.97
N CYS A 53 -5.07 -2.05 -8.77
CA CYS A 53 -4.68 -1.27 -7.60
C CYS A 53 -3.65 -1.98 -6.72
N GLY A 54 -2.89 -1.20 -5.96
CA GLY A 54 -1.96 -1.70 -4.94
C GLY A 54 -2.13 -0.94 -3.64
N VAL A 55 -2.00 -1.62 -2.50
CA VAL A 55 -2.00 -0.99 -1.17
C VAL A 55 -0.88 -1.54 -0.31
N ASP A 56 -0.25 -0.66 0.45
CA ASP A 56 0.65 -1.04 1.51
C ASP A 56 0.44 -0.25 2.80
N LEU A 57 0.66 -0.91 3.93
CA LEU A 57 0.44 -0.39 5.27
C LEU A 57 1.65 -0.76 6.13
N GLU A 58 2.26 0.24 6.78
CA GLU A 58 3.31 0.00 7.75
C GLU A 58 3.06 0.70 9.08
N VAL A 59 3.15 -0.08 10.16
CA VAL A 59 3.17 0.43 11.53
C VAL A 59 4.55 1.01 11.84
N HIS A 60 4.53 2.25 12.35
CA HIS A 60 5.72 2.98 12.75
C HIS A 60 6.44 2.27 13.88
N ARG A 61 7.73 2.01 13.66
CA ARG A 61 8.63 1.34 14.60
C ARG A 61 10.04 1.88 14.46
N PRO A 62 10.89 1.78 15.50
CA PRO A 62 12.30 2.11 15.36
C PRO A 62 12.94 1.30 14.23
N LEU A 63 13.59 1.99 13.30
CA LEU A 63 14.26 1.37 12.15
C LEU A 63 15.70 1.01 12.51
N ARG A 64 16.16 -0.16 12.05
CA ARG A 64 17.59 -0.48 12.07
C ARG A 64 18.30 0.45 11.08
N ARG A 65 19.46 0.99 11.47
CA ARG A 65 20.24 1.96 10.65
C ARG A 65 20.52 1.48 9.22
N GLU A 66 20.70 0.18 9.02
CA GLU A 66 20.94 -0.44 7.71
C GLU A 66 19.73 -0.39 6.77
N VAL A 67 18.52 -0.36 7.32
CA VAL A 67 17.27 -0.29 6.56
C VAL A 67 16.95 1.15 6.17
N ALA A 68 17.21 2.09 7.09
CA ALA A 68 16.98 3.52 6.86
C ALA A 68 17.85 4.12 5.72
N LYS A 69 18.99 3.49 5.40
CA LYS A 69 19.96 3.96 4.38
C LYS A 69 19.67 3.50 2.95
N LYS A 70 18.54 2.82 2.70
CA LYS A 70 18.26 2.16 1.41
C LYS A 70 17.50 3.01 0.38
N PHE A 71 17.18 4.26 0.67
CA PHE A 71 16.54 5.14 -0.31
C PHE A 71 17.58 5.94 -1.11
N PRO A 72 17.48 5.98 -2.45
CA PRO A 72 18.39 6.74 -3.29
C PRO A 72 18.40 8.24 -2.94
N ASP A 73 19.53 8.90 -3.17
CA ASP A 73 19.65 10.35 -3.04
C ASP A 73 18.64 11.05 -3.98
N GLY A 74 17.77 11.90 -3.42
CA GLY A 74 16.77 12.68 -4.17
C GLY A 74 15.31 12.36 -3.85
N GLU A 75 15.00 11.25 -3.17
CA GLU A 75 13.66 11.02 -2.63
C GLU A 75 13.44 11.87 -1.36
N THR A 76 12.36 12.65 -1.35
CA THR A 76 11.98 13.48 -0.19
C THR A 76 10.81 12.84 0.55
N GLY A 77 10.95 12.62 1.86
CA GLY A 77 9.93 11.98 2.70
C GLY A 77 10.52 11.16 3.85
N ASP A 78 9.70 10.77 4.81
CA ASP A 78 10.11 9.81 5.84
C ASP A 78 10.15 8.38 5.27
N PHE A 79 10.92 7.51 5.93
CA PHE A 79 11.10 6.12 5.50
C PHE A 79 9.77 5.39 5.26
N PHE A 80 8.77 5.54 6.14
CA PHE A 80 7.53 4.78 6.05
C PHE A 80 6.67 5.25 4.87
N THR A 81 6.68 6.55 4.58
CA THR A 81 6.04 7.09 3.37
C THR A 81 6.67 6.51 2.11
N LEU A 82 7.99 6.56 1.98
CA LEU A 82 8.68 6.05 0.78
C LEU A 82 8.52 4.54 0.65
N TRP A 83 8.70 3.81 1.75
CA TRP A 83 8.57 2.36 1.79
C TRP A 83 7.18 1.89 1.38
N THR A 84 6.12 2.44 1.98
CA THR A 84 4.74 2.04 1.67
C THR A 84 4.35 2.37 0.24
N ARG A 85 4.82 3.49 -0.32
CA ARG A 85 4.60 3.80 -1.75
C ARG A 85 5.27 2.77 -2.65
N LYS A 86 6.50 2.38 -2.35
CA LYS A 86 7.24 1.36 -3.10
C LYS A 86 6.54 0.01 -3.07
N GLU A 87 6.14 -0.46 -1.91
CA GLU A 87 5.43 -1.74 -1.77
C GLU A 87 4.04 -1.70 -2.43
N ALA A 88 3.32 -0.58 -2.35
CA ALA A 88 2.04 -0.42 -3.05
C ALA A 88 2.23 -0.46 -4.58
N ALA A 89 3.26 0.20 -5.11
CA ALA A 89 3.59 0.15 -6.53
C ALA A 89 4.03 -1.25 -6.99
N ALA A 90 4.85 -1.94 -6.19
CA ALA A 90 5.29 -3.30 -6.47
C ALA A 90 4.09 -4.26 -6.56
N LYS A 91 3.11 -4.14 -5.65
CA LYS A 91 1.86 -4.91 -5.69
C LYS A 91 1.03 -4.61 -6.93
N LEU A 92 0.87 -3.33 -7.29
CA LEU A 92 0.18 -2.91 -8.50
C LEU A 92 0.81 -3.52 -9.77
N LEU A 93 2.13 -3.44 -9.88
CA LEU A 93 2.89 -3.91 -11.04
C LEU A 93 2.97 -5.44 -11.13
N MET A 94 3.04 -6.15 -9.99
CA MET A 94 3.07 -7.61 -9.97
C MET A 94 1.80 -8.20 -10.60
N ARG A 95 0.66 -7.52 -10.47
CA ARG A 95 -0.61 -7.90 -11.12
C ARG A 95 -0.59 -7.76 -12.65
N GLN A 96 0.40 -7.05 -13.19
CA GLN A 96 0.67 -6.95 -14.62
C GLN A 96 1.85 -7.83 -15.07
N GLY A 97 2.35 -8.72 -14.21
CA GLY A 97 3.51 -9.56 -14.51
C GLY A 97 4.85 -8.81 -14.51
N ARG A 98 4.89 -7.59 -13.94
CA ARG A 98 6.10 -6.78 -13.80
C ARG A 98 6.62 -6.88 -12.36
N GLN A 99 7.92 -7.09 -12.19
CA GLN A 99 8.56 -7.14 -10.88
C GLN A 99 9.36 -5.85 -10.63
N MET A 100 9.20 -5.25 -9.45
CA MET A 100 10.06 -4.17 -8.98
C MET A 100 11.13 -4.71 -8.04
N GLY A 101 12.38 -4.32 -8.27
CA GLY A 101 13.52 -4.55 -7.39
C GLY A 101 13.71 -3.45 -6.35
N MET A 102 14.50 -3.75 -5.32
CA MET A 102 14.82 -2.78 -4.27
C MET A 102 15.62 -1.56 -4.77
N SER A 103 16.36 -1.70 -5.87
CA SER A 103 17.10 -0.62 -6.53
C SER A 103 16.26 0.19 -7.52
N ASP A 104 15.05 -0.27 -7.84
CA ASP A 104 14.15 0.49 -8.70
C ASP A 104 13.74 1.73 -7.90
N VAL A 105 14.31 2.86 -8.32
CA VAL A 105 14.10 4.18 -7.73
C VAL A 105 12.61 4.49 -7.82
N LEU A 106 12.00 5.11 -6.79
CA LEU A 106 10.68 5.74 -6.93
C LEU A 106 10.74 6.99 -7.82
N ALA A 107 11.64 7.05 -8.81
CA ALA A 107 11.53 7.90 -9.99
C ALA A 107 10.40 7.39 -10.90
N VAL A 108 9.28 6.96 -10.30
CA VAL A 108 7.97 7.23 -10.84
C VAL A 108 7.73 8.68 -10.45
N PRO A 109 7.74 9.65 -11.38
CA PRO A 109 7.71 11.07 -11.07
C PRO A 109 6.67 11.40 -9.99
N ALA A 110 7.15 11.71 -8.80
CA ALA A 110 6.36 12.34 -7.75
C ALA A 110 6.12 13.78 -8.19
N GLY A 111 5.09 13.99 -9.00
CA GLY A 111 4.73 15.28 -9.58
C GLY A 111 4.14 15.07 -10.95
N ASP A 112 2.81 14.99 -11.02
CA ASP A 112 1.94 15.28 -12.17
C ASP A 112 2.31 14.69 -13.56
N GLY A 113 3.23 13.73 -13.64
CA GLY A 113 3.81 13.23 -14.90
C GLY A 113 4.39 11.81 -14.87
N GLY A 114 4.03 10.96 -13.89
CA GLY A 114 4.44 9.56 -13.80
C GLY A 114 3.29 8.56 -13.94
N GLU A 115 3.56 7.35 -14.47
CA GLU A 115 2.58 6.30 -14.79
C GLU A 115 1.75 5.77 -13.59
N ILE A 116 2.17 6.00 -12.35
CA ILE A 116 1.49 5.53 -11.13
C ILE A 116 1.19 6.70 -10.21
N PHE A 117 -0.06 6.80 -9.78
CA PHE A 117 -0.60 7.79 -8.86
C PHE A 117 -0.71 7.19 -7.47
N PHE A 118 -0.40 8.00 -6.45
CA PHE A 118 -0.45 7.58 -5.04
C PHE A 118 -1.36 8.48 -4.22
N ILE A 119 -2.08 7.86 -3.29
CA ILE A 119 -2.65 8.55 -2.12
C ILE A 119 -2.01 7.95 -0.87
N THR A 120 -1.32 8.78 -0.10
CA THR A 120 -0.68 8.37 1.16
C THR A 120 -1.35 9.05 2.33
N VAL A 121 -1.70 8.28 3.36
CA VAL A 121 -2.22 8.80 4.63
C VAL A 121 -1.24 8.43 5.74
N VAL A 122 -0.71 9.47 6.39
CA VAL A 122 0.20 9.34 7.53
C VAL A 122 -0.62 9.58 8.80
N ARG A 123 -0.55 8.62 9.73
CA ARG A 123 -1.09 8.73 11.08
C ARG A 123 0.05 8.57 12.08
N GLU A 124 -0.20 8.88 13.35
CA GLU A 124 0.82 8.77 14.40
C GLU A 124 1.47 7.37 14.45
N LYS A 125 0.66 6.32 14.30
CA LYS A 125 1.08 4.92 14.50
C LYS A 125 1.38 4.16 13.21
N TYR A 126 0.94 4.64 12.06
CA TYR A 126 1.10 3.92 10.80
C TYR A 126 1.04 4.87 9.61
N THR A 127 1.60 4.40 8.50
CA THR A 127 1.45 5.01 7.18
C THR A 127 0.82 4.00 6.23
N ILE A 128 -0.12 4.47 5.41
CA ILE A 128 -0.76 3.67 4.36
C ILE A 128 -0.65 4.40 3.03
N SER A 129 -0.32 3.66 1.98
CA SER A 129 -0.25 4.16 0.61
C SER A 129 -1.08 3.30 -0.32
N ALA A 130 -1.94 3.93 -1.12
CA ALA A 130 -2.68 3.31 -2.21
C ALA A 130 -2.09 3.77 -3.56
N ALA A 131 -2.07 2.88 -4.55
CA ALA A 131 -1.49 3.09 -5.87
C ALA A 131 -2.45 2.68 -7.00
N GLY A 132 -2.41 3.41 -8.11
CA GLY A 132 -3.15 3.10 -9.35
C GLY A 132 -2.54 3.78 -10.58
N PHE A 133 -2.91 3.37 -11.80
CA PHE A 133 -2.33 3.91 -13.05
C PHE A 133 -2.95 5.21 -13.55
N ALA A 134 -3.93 5.76 -12.83
CA ALA A 134 -4.59 7.01 -13.14
C ALA A 134 -5.03 7.70 -11.84
N PRO A 135 -5.31 9.01 -11.83
CA PRO A 135 -5.85 9.68 -10.65
C PRO A 135 -7.13 9.02 -10.15
N PHE A 136 -7.24 8.86 -8.84
CA PHE A 136 -8.40 8.27 -8.18
C PHE A 136 -8.68 8.95 -6.85
N GLU A 137 -9.89 8.75 -6.35
CA GLU A 137 -10.30 9.14 -5.01
C GLU A 137 -10.24 7.93 -4.08
N LEU A 138 -9.81 8.15 -2.84
CA LEU A 138 -9.74 7.12 -1.81
C LEU A 138 -10.85 7.34 -0.78
N VAL A 139 -11.76 6.38 -0.67
CA VAL A 139 -12.85 6.40 0.32
C VAL A 139 -12.53 5.40 1.42
N PHE A 140 -12.44 5.88 2.66
CA PHE A 140 -12.30 5.03 3.83
C PHE A 140 -13.64 4.39 4.16
N MET A 141 -13.66 3.07 4.17
CA MET A 141 -14.80 2.26 4.57
C MET A 141 -14.66 1.96 6.06
N LEU A 142 -15.69 2.29 6.83
CA LEU A 142 -15.79 2.02 8.26
C LEU A 142 -16.25 0.58 8.52
#